data_AF-A0A7I7UQ42-F1
#
_entry.id   AF-A0A7I7UQ42-F1
#
_cell.length_a   1.000
_cell.length_b   1.000
_cell.length_c   1.000
_cell.angle_alpha   90.00
_cell.angle_beta   90.00
_cell.angle_gamma   90.00
#
_symmetry.space_group_name_H-M   'P 1'
#
loop_
_entity.id
_entity.type
_entity.pdbx_description
1 polymer ?
#
loop_
_entity_poly.entity_id
_entity_poly.type
_entity_poly.pdbx_seq_one_letter_code
_entity_poly.pdbx_strand_id
1 'polypeptide(L)' 'MTAQPPDPDPAQIPDLEPGGGVRPGSTPPDSAQTSGLSEPAERPRHRMTPTAVAGLIAIVILVLLFVATGVLLVVDMFN' A
#
# COMPACT_ATOMS: atom_id res chain seq x y z
N MET A 1 33.34 -0.21 -39.48
CA MET A 1 33.20 -1.63 -39.07
C MET A 1 33.07 -1.64 -37.56
N THR A 2 31.92 -2.09 -37.07
CA THR A 2 31.51 -2.10 -35.66
C THR A 2 32.18 -3.25 -34.90
N ALA A 3 33.04 -2.96 -33.93
CA ALA A 3 33.44 -3.97 -32.95
C ALA A 3 32.33 -4.04 -31.90
N GLN A 4 31.43 -5.01 -32.02
CA GLN A 4 30.60 -5.45 -30.91
C GLN A 4 31.58 -5.82 -29.78
N PRO A 5 31.46 -5.24 -28.56
CA PRO A 5 32.22 -5.76 -27.43
C PRO A 5 31.95 -7.27 -27.33
N PRO A 6 32.97 -8.12 -27.13
CA PRO A 6 32.70 -9.54 -26.91
C PRO A 6 31.83 -9.62 -25.66
N ASP A 7 30.59 -10.08 -25.82
CA ASP A 7 29.73 -10.41 -24.69
C ASP A 7 30.47 -11.52 -23.92
N PRO A 8 30.93 -11.27 -22.69
CA PRO A 8 31.76 -12.23 -21.97
C PRO A 8 30.97 -13.50 -21.70
N ASP A 9 31.60 -14.65 -21.88
CA ASP A 9 30.99 -15.95 -21.58
C ASP A 9 30.52 -15.96 -20.10
N PRO A 10 29.24 -16.27 -19.79
CA PRO A 10 28.75 -16.38 -18.42
C PRO A 10 29.48 -17.41 -17.56
N ALA A 11 30.23 -18.34 -18.17
CA ALA A 11 31.12 -19.26 -17.46
C ALA A 11 32.48 -18.62 -17.08
N GLN A 12 32.80 -17.44 -17.62
CA GLN A 12 34.06 -16.72 -17.43
C GLN A 12 33.80 -15.32 -16.85
N ILE A 13 33.03 -15.25 -15.76
CA ILE A 13 32.83 -14.00 -15.03
C ILE A 13 34.06 -13.77 -14.13
N PRO A 14 34.81 -12.66 -14.31
CA PRO A 14 35.95 -12.36 -13.45
C PRO A 14 35.56 -12.33 -11.98
N ASP A 15 36.42 -12.88 -11.12
CA ASP A 15 36.25 -12.92 -9.65
C ASP A 15 35.02 -13.66 -9.11
N LEU A 16 34.30 -14.43 -9.95
CA LEU A 16 33.18 -15.26 -9.53
C LEU A 16 33.63 -16.71 -9.34
N GLU A 17 33.53 -17.21 -8.10
CA GLU A 17 33.69 -18.62 -7.82
C GLU A 17 32.50 -19.43 -8.39
N PRO A 18 32.72 -20.71 -8.77
CA PRO A 18 31.64 -21.63 -9.15
C PRO A 18 30.57 -21.66 -8.05
N GLY A 19 29.37 -21.15 -8.36
CA GLY A 19 28.28 -20.98 -7.38
C GLY A 19 27.82 -19.53 -7.17
N GLY A 20 28.44 -18.55 -7.83
CA GLY A 20 27.96 -17.16 -7.82
C GLY A 20 28.47 -16.31 -6.65
N GLY A 21 29.45 -16.82 -5.89
CA GLY A 21 30.13 -16.07 -4.83
C GLY A 21 31.37 -15.36 -5.33
N VAL A 22 31.83 -14.37 -4.59
CA VAL A 22 33.10 -13.65 -4.86
C VAL A 22 33.99 -13.73 -3.62
N ARG A 23 35.31 -13.59 -3.79
CA ARG A 23 36.27 -13.67 -2.68
C ARG A 23 36.05 -12.55 -1.67
N PRO A 24 36.29 -12.80 -0.37
CA PRO A 24 36.31 -11.73 0.62
C PRO A 24 37.30 -10.62 0.22
N GLY A 25 36.82 -9.40 -0.01
CA GLY A 25 37.63 -8.24 -0.41
C GLY A 25 37.47 -7.81 -1.87
N SER A 26 36.86 -8.60 -2.75
CA SER A 26 36.29 -8.06 -3.99
C SER A 26 35.02 -7.31 -3.63
N THR A 27 34.90 -6.04 -4.02
CA THR A 27 33.67 -5.27 -3.83
C THR A 27 32.52 -6.04 -4.49
N PRO A 28 31.52 -6.52 -3.71
CA PRO A 28 30.37 -7.18 -4.30
C PRO A 28 29.70 -6.26 -5.34
N PRO A 29 29.11 -6.79 -6.42
CA PRO A 29 28.32 -5.96 -7.33
C PRO A 29 27.27 -5.21 -6.53
N ASP A 30 27.03 -3.95 -6.90
CA ASP A 30 26.14 -3.03 -6.21
C ASP A 30 24.78 -3.69 -6.05
N SER A 31 24.56 -4.30 -4.88
CA SER A 31 23.33 -5.00 -4.61
C SER A 31 22.31 -3.90 -4.42
N ALA A 32 21.50 -3.64 -5.45
CA ALA A 32 20.35 -2.76 -5.37
C ALA A 32 19.41 -3.32 -4.28
N GLN A 33 19.71 -2.96 -3.03
CA GLN A 33 19.01 -3.36 -1.84
C GLN A 33 17.65 -2.68 -1.88
N THR A 34 16.60 -3.46 -2.12
CA THR A 34 15.20 -3.04 -1.93
C THR A 34 14.75 -3.21 -0.48
N SER A 35 15.68 -3.49 0.44
CA SER A 35 15.42 -3.54 1.88
C SER A 35 15.17 -2.13 2.43
N GLY A 36 13.96 -1.62 2.15
CA GLY A 36 13.49 -0.28 2.51
C GLY A 36 12.08 0.04 2.01
N LEU A 37 11.46 -0.81 1.18
CA LEU A 37 10.12 -0.56 0.60
C LEU A 37 8.95 -0.68 1.58
N SER A 38 9.20 -0.84 2.88
CA SER A 38 8.15 -0.79 3.91
C SER A 38 8.36 0.46 4.75
N GLU A 39 8.04 1.62 4.17
CA GLU A 39 7.85 2.84 4.95
C GLU A 39 6.76 2.54 6.00
N PRO A 40 7.00 2.78 7.31
CA PRO A 40 5.98 2.53 8.33
C PRO A 40 4.71 3.29 7.98
N ALA A 41 3.62 2.57 7.71
CA ALA A 41 2.33 3.18 7.42
C ALA A 41 1.98 4.15 8.56
N GLU A 42 1.76 5.42 8.22
CA GLU A 42 1.49 6.44 9.21
C GLU A 42 0.21 6.07 9.97
N ARG A 43 0.38 5.74 11.25
CA ARG A 43 -0.75 5.30 12.08
C ARG A 43 -1.70 6.49 12.25
N PRO A 44 -3.00 6.34 11.94
CA PRO A 44 -3.94 7.43 12.10
C PRO A 44 -3.93 7.93 13.54
N ARG A 45 -3.64 9.22 13.70
CA ARG A 45 -3.43 9.90 14.98
C ARG A 45 -4.71 9.97 15.81
N HIS A 46 -5.86 9.89 15.15
CA HIS A 46 -7.19 9.92 15.76
C HIS A 46 -8.01 8.73 15.27
N ARG A 47 -8.79 8.13 16.20
CA ARG A 47 -9.66 6.99 15.92
C ARG A 47 -10.83 7.33 14.99
N MET A 48 -11.18 8.62 14.86
CA MET A 48 -12.28 9.12 14.05
C MET A 48 -11.78 10.26 13.18
N THR A 49 -11.89 10.12 11.86
CA THR A 49 -11.65 11.23 10.93
C THR A 49 -12.87 12.17 10.94
N PRO A 50 -12.71 13.47 10.59
CA PRO A 50 -13.85 14.38 10.45
C PRO A 50 -14.92 13.85 9.49
N THR A 51 -14.51 13.13 8.44
CA THR A 51 -15.40 12.46 7.50
C THR A 51 -16.22 11.34 8.14
N ALA A 52 -15.64 10.56 9.06
CA ALA A 52 -16.35 9.52 9.79
C ALA A 52 -17.42 10.13 10.72
N VAL A 53 -17.11 11.24 11.39
CA VAL A 53 -18.06 11.97 12.25
C VAL A 53 -19.21 12.55 11.42
N ALA A 54 -18.90 13.20 10.29
CA ALA A 54 -19.92 13.72 9.38
C ALA A 54 -20.84 12.61 8.83
N GLY A 55 -20.26 11.45 8.46
CA GLY A 55 -21.03 10.29 8.04
C GLY A 55 -21.97 9.76 9.11
N LEU A 56 -21.50 9.67 10.36
CA LEU A 56 -22.34 9.26 11.49
C LEU A 56 -23.52 10.21 11.72
N ILE A 57 -23.28 11.53 11.67
CA ILE A 57 -24.33 12.55 11.80
C ILE A 57 -25.37 12.40 10.68
N ALA A 58 -24.93 12.22 9.44
CA ALA A 58 -25.83 12.03 8.30
C ALA A 58 -26.75 10.81 8.47
N ILE A 59 -26.20 9.68 8.95
CA ILE A 59 -26.98 8.47 9.24
C ILE A 59 -28.02 8.73 10.33
N VAL A 60 -27.65 9.40 11.42
CA VAL A 60 -28.58 9.73 12.51
C VAL A 60 -29.75 10.58 11.99
N ILE A 61 -29.47 11.61 11.18
CA ILE A 61 -30.51 12.46 10.59
C ILE A 61 -31.44 11.63 9.70
N LEU A 62 -30.89 10.76 8.85
CA LEU A 62 -31.68 9.91 7.96
C LEU A 62 -32.62 8.97 8.73
N VAL A 63 -32.12 8.35 9.81
CA VAL A 63 -32.94 7.49 10.68
C VAL A 63 -34.05 8.29 11.35
N LEU A 64 -33.75 9.48 11.87
CA LEU A 64 -34.77 10.34 12.49
C LEU A 64 -35.86 10.75 11.51
N LEU A 65 -35.49 11.13 10.28
CA LEU A 65 -36.46 11.47 9.24
C LEU A 65 -37.33 10.26 8.89
N PHE A 66 -36.73 9.08 8.71
CA PHE A 66 -37.46 7.86 8.41
C PHE A 66 -38.47 7.50 9.50
N VAL A 67 -38.06 7.55 10.76
CA VAL A 67 -38.95 7.29 11.90
C VAL A 67 -40.06 8.35 11.99
N ALA A 68 -39.73 9.63 11.83
CA ALA A 68 -40.72 10.70 11.86
C ALA A 68 -41.79 10.53 10.77
N THR A 69 -41.39 10.25 9.53
CA THR A 69 -42.31 9.99 8.43
C THR A 69 -43.14 8.72 8.68
N GLY A 70 -42.53 7.65 9.18
CA GLY A 70 -43.25 6.42 9.52
C GLY A 70 -44.32 6.66 10.59
N VAL A 71 -43.98 7.37 11.66
CA VAL A 71 -44.93 7.73 12.73
C VAL A 71 -46.06 8.60 12.19
N LEU A 72 -45.75 9.61 11.37
CA LEU A 72 -46.76 10.46 10.72
C LEU A 72 -47.77 9.63 9.94
N LEU A 73 -47.29 8.74 9.06
CA LEU A 73 -48.16 7.89 8.23
C LEU A 73 -49.04 6.96 9.08
N VAL A 74 -48.50 6.44 10.18
CA VAL A 74 -49.25 5.59 11.11
C VAL A 74 -50.35 6.39 11.80
N VAL A 75 -50.04 7.61 12.27
CA VAL A 75 -51.05 8.48 12.89
C VAL A 75 -52.15 8.86 11.91
N ASP A 76 -51.80 9.22 10.68
CA ASP A 76 -52.75 9.57 9.61
C ASP A 76 -53.68 8.39 9.26
N MET A 77 -53.23 7.14 9.44
CA MET A 77 -54.06 5.96 9.18
C MET A 77 -55.14 5.74 10.26
N PHE A 78 -54.95 6.26 11.48
CA PHE A 78 -55.85 6.05 12.61
C PHE A 78 -56.75 7.26 12.92
N ASN A 79 -56.64 8.34 12.16
CA ASN A 79 -57.41 9.58 12.32
C ASN A 79 -58.42 9.72 11.18
#